data_AF-A0A3M0ZJJ8-F1
#
_entry.id   AF-A0A3M0ZJJ8-F1
#
_cell.length_a   1.000
_cell.length_b   1.000
_cell.length_c   1.000
_cell.angle_alpha   90.00
_cell.angle_beta   90.00
_cell.angle_gamma   90.00
#
_symmetry.space_group_name_H-M   'P 1'
#
loop_
_entity.id
_entity.type
_entity.pdbx_description
1 polymer ?
#
loop_
_entity_poly.entity_id
_entity_poly.type
_entity_poly.pdbx_seq_one_letter_code
_entity_poly.pdbx_strand_id
1 'polypeptide(L)'
;MIDLKKLRANPEPFKRACEVKRVNFDVDAFLALDETYRRLTKECEDLRSQQNRASKEIPKLQGEEKAAKISEMKEVAGRLKKVQEELSKVEEEWKAKVLLIPSVPDPRVPEGEDESDNVEIRRWGKIRSFEFTPRSHIELGERLGIIDIKRGVKVAGTRNYFLKGDGALLQ
;
A
#
# COMPACT_ATOMS: atom_id res chain seq x y z
N MET A 1 -6.65 2.03 3.41
CA MET A 1 -5.33 2.30 4.04
C MET A 1 -5.45 2.05 5.53
N ILE A 2 -4.45 1.43 6.14
CA ILE A 2 -4.46 1.09 7.57
C ILE A 2 -4.39 2.36 8.42
N ASP A 3 -5.08 2.36 9.55
CA ASP A 3 -4.97 3.44 10.53
C ASP A 3 -3.62 3.34 11.25
N LEU A 4 -2.69 4.22 10.88
CA LEU A 4 -1.35 4.27 11.48
C LEU A 4 -1.37 4.59 12.97
N LYS A 5 -2.43 5.23 13.49
CA LYS A 5 -2.56 5.43 14.94
C LYS A 5 -2.70 4.09 15.66
N LYS A 6 -3.47 3.16 15.08
CA LYS A 6 -3.64 1.81 15.65
C LYS A 6 -2.34 1.02 15.60
N LEU A 7 -1.62 1.09 14.48
CA LEU A 7 -0.32 0.45 14.33
C LEU A 7 0.68 0.94 15.39
N ARG A 8 0.74 2.26 15.62
CA ARG A 8 1.62 2.86 16.64
C ARG A 8 1.21 2.52 18.07
N ALA A 9 -0.09 2.48 18.34
CA ALA A 9 -0.60 2.19 19.69
C ALA A 9 -0.47 0.70 20.05
N ASN A 10 -0.65 -0.19 19.08
CA ASN A 10 -0.53 -1.63 19.28
C ASN A 10 -0.01 -2.30 17.99
N PRO A 11 1.32 -2.52 17.88
CA PRO A 11 1.92 -3.13 16.70
C PRO A 11 1.78 -4.66 16.65
N GLU A 12 1.53 -5.32 17.77
CA GLU A 12 1.50 -6.79 17.89
C GLU A 12 0.50 -7.47 16.92
N PRO A 13 -0.75 -6.99 16.75
CA PRO A 13 -1.68 -7.58 15.80
C PRO A 13 -1.20 -7.50 14.35
N PHE A 14 -0.41 -6.48 14.01
CA PHE A 14 0.13 -6.31 12.67
C PHE A 14 1.33 -7.22 12.42
N LYS A 15 2.18 -7.45 13.43
CA LYS A 15 3.26 -8.45 13.36
C LYS A 15 2.70 -9.84 13.12
N ARG A 16 1.71 -10.24 13.94
CA ARG A 16 1.00 -11.51 13.75
C ARG A 16 0.31 -11.58 12.38
N ALA A 17 -0.26 -10.48 11.89
CA ALA A 17 -0.85 -10.44 10.57
C ALA A 17 0.18 -10.70 9.45
N CYS A 18 1.40 -10.16 9.58
CA CYS A 18 2.50 -10.46 8.66
C CYS A 18 2.87 -11.95 8.69
N GLU A 19 2.96 -12.55 9.89
CA GLU A 19 3.28 -13.97 10.07
C GLU A 19 2.20 -14.89 9.48
N VAL A 20 0.94 -14.70 9.89
CA VAL A 20 -0.20 -15.53 9.45
C VAL A 20 -0.42 -15.41 7.95
N LYS A 21 -0.25 -14.21 7.38
CA LYS A 21 -0.38 -13.99 5.92
C LYS A 21 0.90 -14.25 5.15
N ARG A 22 1.99 -14.61 5.83
CA ARG A 22 3.30 -14.88 5.23
C ARG A 22 3.81 -13.72 4.35
N VAL A 23 3.52 -12.50 4.79
CA VAL A 23 3.96 -11.27 4.12
C VAL A 23 5.29 -10.86 4.73
N ASN A 24 6.32 -10.76 3.88
CA ASN A 24 7.63 -10.26 4.30
C ASN A 24 7.59 -8.74 4.51
N PHE A 25 7.10 -8.32 5.67
CA PHE A 25 7.04 -6.93 6.08
C PHE A 25 7.47 -6.78 7.54
N ASP A 26 8.57 -6.03 7.74
CA ASP A 26 9.10 -5.72 9.06
C ASP A 26 8.39 -4.50 9.66
N VAL A 27 7.52 -4.79 10.63
CA VAL A 27 6.74 -3.77 11.35
C VAL A 27 7.63 -2.89 12.22
N ASP A 28 8.69 -3.44 12.83
CA ASP A 28 9.58 -2.69 13.72
C ASP A 28 10.46 -1.71 12.92
N ALA A 29 10.99 -2.16 11.79
CA ALA A 29 11.72 -1.29 10.87
C ALA A 29 10.82 -0.15 10.34
N PHE A 30 9.55 -0.45 10.04
CA PHE A 30 8.59 0.58 9.63
C PHE A 30 8.31 1.60 10.77
N LEU A 31 8.18 1.15 12.01
CA LEU A 31 7.97 2.06 13.15
C LEU A 31 9.17 2.99 13.38
N ALA A 32 10.39 2.49 13.20
CA ALA A 32 11.60 3.32 13.26
C ALA A 32 11.64 4.37 12.13
N LEU A 33 11.23 3.99 10.92
CA LEU A 33 11.07 4.92 9.79
C LEU A 33 9.98 5.96 10.08
N ASP A 34 8.84 5.54 10.63
CA ASP A 34 7.74 6.43 11.03
C ASP A 34 8.14 7.43 12.11
N GLU A 35 8.94 7.00 13.09
CA GLU A 35 9.51 7.89 14.11
C GLU A 35 10.44 8.93 13.48
N THR A 36 11.33 8.50 12.58
CA THR A 36 12.24 9.39 11.85
C THR A 36 11.47 10.41 11.02
N TYR A 37 10.44 9.95 10.29
CA TYR A 37 9.56 10.81 9.51
C TYR A 37 8.87 11.88 10.37
N ARG A 38 8.28 11.47 11.51
CA ARG A 38 7.63 12.40 12.44
C ARG A 38 8.61 13.39 13.07
N ARG A 39 9.81 12.94 13.43
CA ARG A 39 10.87 13.80 13.98
C ARG A 39 11.29 14.86 12.97
N LEU A 40 11.60 14.47 11.74
CA LEU A 40 12.00 15.38 10.67
C LEU A 40 10.89 16.36 10.28
N THR A 41 9.62 15.89 10.29
CA THR A 41 8.47 16.75 10.03
C THR A 41 8.34 17.83 11.10
N LYS A 42 8.42 17.45 12.37
CA LYS A 42 8.39 18.38 13.50
C LYS A 42 9.56 19.37 13.45
N GLU A 43 10.78 18.89 13.18
CA GLU A 43 11.96 19.75 13.06
C GLU A 43 11.82 20.75 11.91
N CYS A 44 11.28 20.33 10.76
CA CYS A 44 10.95 21.22 9.66
C CYS A 44 9.93 22.30 10.05
N GLU A 45 8.88 21.93 10.78
CA GLU A 45 7.85 22.86 11.25
C GLU A 45 8.41 23.86 12.28
N ASP A 46 9.25 23.39 13.21
CA ASP A 46 9.90 24.22 14.22
C ASP A 46 10.86 25.23 13.58
N LEU A 47 11.70 24.80 12.63
CA LEU A 47 12.62 25.68 11.90
C LEU A 47 11.86 26.70 11.02
N ARG A 48 10.76 26.29 10.37
CA ARG A 48 9.88 27.22 9.62
C ARG A 48 9.23 28.24 10.56
N SER A 49 8.77 27.81 11.73
CA SER A 49 8.20 28.69 12.74
C SER A 49 9.24 29.71 13.25
N GLN A 50 10.47 29.27 13.52
CA GLN A 50 11.58 30.15 13.91
C GLN A 50 11.89 31.19 12.83
N GLN A 51 11.99 30.76 11.56
CA GLN A 51 12.20 31.66 10.43
C GLN A 51 11.07 32.70 10.32
N ASN A 52 9.82 32.27 10.42
CA ASN A 52 8.65 33.16 10.35
C ASN A 52 8.59 34.17 11.49
N ARG A 53 8.99 33.79 12.72
CA ARG A 53 9.07 34.71 13.87
C ARG A 53 10.17 35.73 13.64
N ALA A 54 11.36 35.28 13.26
CA ALA A 54 12.49 36.17 13.00
C ALA A 54 12.22 37.14 11.84
N SER A 55 11.55 36.71 10.76
CA SER A 55 11.15 37.61 9.67
C SER A 55 10.22 38.75 10.13
N LYS A 56 9.45 38.57 11.21
CA LYS A 56 8.60 39.61 11.81
C LYS A 56 9.35 40.50 12.81
N GLU A 57 10.41 39.99 13.42
CA GLU A 57 11.22 40.69 14.43
C GLU A 57 12.37 41.50 13.80
N ILE A 58 13.00 41.01 12.73
CA ILE A 58 14.11 41.66 12.01
C ILE A 58 13.80 43.10 11.57
N PRO A 59 12.58 43.46 11.12
CA PRO A 59 12.24 44.85 10.79
C PRO A 59 12.18 45.78 12.01
N LYS A 60 11.99 45.24 13.22
CA LYS A 60 11.86 46.00 14.48
C LYS A 60 13.21 46.22 15.18
N LEU A 61 14.23 45.45 14.82
CA LEU A 61 15.59 45.55 15.37
C LEU A 61 16.43 46.56 14.59
N GLN A 62 17.39 47.22 15.25
CA GLN A 62 18.33 48.16 14.64
C GLN A 62 19.78 47.85 15.04
N GLY A 63 20.75 48.32 14.26
CA GLY A 63 22.17 48.19 14.57
C GLY A 63 22.69 46.74 14.56
N GLU A 64 23.59 46.42 15.49
CA GLU A 64 24.28 45.13 15.59
C GLU A 64 23.33 43.95 15.88
N GLU A 65 22.25 44.18 16.63
CA GLU A 65 21.24 43.15 16.94
C GLU A 65 20.54 42.62 15.68
N LYS A 66 20.30 43.50 14.70
CA LYS A 66 19.73 43.12 13.41
C LYS A 66 20.70 42.27 12.60
N ALA A 67 21.99 42.62 12.59
CA ALA A 67 23.02 41.86 11.87
C ALA A 67 23.21 40.46 12.47
N ALA A 68 23.22 40.36 13.81
CA ALA A 68 23.30 39.09 14.53
C ALA A 68 22.10 38.17 14.21
N LYS A 69 20.87 38.72 14.25
CA LYS A 69 19.65 37.93 13.94
C LYS A 69 19.59 37.48 12.47
N ILE A 70 20.09 38.27 11.53
CA ILE A 70 20.20 37.88 10.12
C ILE A 70 21.20 36.73 9.93
N SER A 71 22.33 36.74 10.65
CA SER A 71 23.31 35.64 10.60
C SER A 71 22.72 34.34 11.14
N GLU A 72 22.05 34.39 12.30
CA GLU A 72 21.34 33.25 12.90
C GLU A 72 20.30 32.68 11.91
N MET A 73 19.55 33.55 11.22
CA MET A 73 18.56 33.10 10.24
C MET A 73 19.14 32.48 8.97
N LYS A 74 20.37 32.86 8.57
CA LYS A 74 21.07 32.16 7.47
C LYS A 74 21.43 30.73 7.88
N GLU A 75 21.85 30.51 9.12
CA GLU A 75 22.11 29.15 9.63
C GLU A 75 20.83 28.32 9.71
N VAL A 76 19.74 28.91 10.22
CA VAL A 76 18.42 28.26 10.28
C VAL A 76 17.93 27.90 8.88
N ALA A 77 18.06 28.79 7.90
CA ALA A 77 17.70 28.51 6.51
C ALA A 77 18.55 27.37 5.89
N GLY A 78 19.85 27.33 6.21
CA GLY A 78 20.74 26.25 5.79
C GLY A 78 20.37 24.90 6.40
N ARG A 79 20.03 24.86 7.70
CA ARG A 79 19.54 23.64 8.37
C ARG A 79 18.19 23.21 7.82
N LEU A 80 17.26 24.15 7.62
CA LEU A 80 15.94 23.87 7.07
C LEU A 80 16.02 23.20 5.71
N LYS A 81 16.92 23.68 4.82
CA LYS A 81 17.12 23.05 3.51
C LYS A 81 17.58 21.60 3.61
N LYS A 82 18.54 21.31 4.49
CA LYS A 82 19.04 19.95 4.73
C LYS A 82 17.95 19.02 5.27
N VAL A 83 17.22 19.47 6.30
CA VAL A 83 16.13 18.70 6.90
C VAL A 83 15.00 18.46 5.89
N GLN A 84 14.70 19.41 5.00
CA GLN A 84 13.71 19.23 3.93
C GLN A 84 14.14 18.18 2.90
N GLU A 85 15.41 18.19 2.49
CA GLU A 85 15.95 17.19 1.56
C GLU A 85 15.93 15.79 2.17
N GLU A 86 16.27 15.66 3.46
CA GLU A 86 16.17 14.40 4.20
C GLU A 86 14.72 13.95 4.38
N LEU A 87 13.83 14.86 4.77
CA LEU A 87 12.39 14.58 4.94
C LEU A 87 11.77 14.07 3.64
N SER A 88 12.11 14.67 2.49
CA SER A 88 11.57 14.23 1.20
C SER A 88 11.93 12.77 0.89
N LYS A 89 13.18 12.37 1.16
CA LYS A 89 13.62 10.98 0.94
C LYS A 89 12.92 10.00 1.87
N VAL A 90 12.84 10.36 3.15
CA VAL A 90 12.16 9.55 4.17
C VAL A 90 10.66 9.46 3.89
N GLU A 91 10.04 10.53 3.41
CA GLU A 91 8.61 10.56 3.06
C GLU A 91 8.28 9.63 1.90
N GLU A 92 9.12 9.60 0.86
CA GLU A 92 8.94 8.68 -0.27
C GLU A 92 9.01 7.21 0.17
N GLU A 93 10.03 6.86 0.95
CA GLU A 93 10.19 5.52 1.50
C GLU A 93 9.02 5.16 2.42
N TRP A 94 8.64 6.07 3.30
CA TRP A 94 7.54 5.89 4.24
C TRP A 94 6.21 5.66 3.50
N LYS A 95 5.91 6.48 2.48
CA LYS A 95 4.70 6.31 1.65
C LYS A 95 4.67 4.96 0.96
N ALA A 96 5.80 4.52 0.40
CA ALA A 96 5.90 3.22 -0.24
C ALA A 96 5.65 2.08 0.75
N LYS A 97 6.25 2.14 1.95
CA LYS A 97 6.10 1.11 2.98
C LYS A 97 4.70 1.07 3.59
N VAL A 98 4.05 2.21 3.80
CA VAL A 98 2.66 2.28 4.31
C VAL A 98 1.69 1.48 3.44
N LEU A 99 1.90 1.46 2.13
CA LEU A 99 1.04 0.73 1.19
C LEU A 99 1.23 -0.79 1.23
N LEU A 100 2.35 -1.26 1.77
CA LEU A 100 2.68 -2.69 1.85
C LEU A 100 2.23 -3.34 3.17
N ILE A 101 1.76 -2.55 4.13
CA ILE A 101 1.33 -3.07 5.43
C ILE A 101 0.08 -3.94 5.23
N PRO A 102 0.11 -5.23 5.61
CA PRO A 102 -1.05 -6.10 5.48
C PRO A 102 -2.13 -5.73 6.48
N SER A 103 -3.40 -5.90 6.10
CA SER A 103 -4.51 -5.75 7.04
C SER A 103 -4.49 -6.85 8.11
N VAL A 104 -4.90 -6.52 9.34
CA VAL A 104 -5.06 -7.52 10.41
C VAL A 104 -6.27 -8.41 10.08
N PRO A 105 -6.13 -9.75 10.04
CA PRO A 105 -7.26 -10.66 9.91
C PRO A 105 -8.33 -10.44 11.00
N ASP A 106 -9.60 -10.67 10.67
CA ASP A 106 -10.64 -10.74 11.69
C ASP A 106 -10.39 -11.98 12.57
N PRO A 107 -10.57 -11.91 13.90
CA PRO A 107 -10.32 -13.04 14.81
C PRO A 107 -11.12 -14.32 14.49
N ARG A 108 -12.19 -14.22 13.70
CA ARG A 108 -13.00 -15.36 13.26
C ARG A 108 -12.45 -16.05 12.01
N VAL A 109 -11.47 -15.45 11.34
CA VAL A 109 -10.83 -16.05 10.17
C VAL A 109 -9.91 -17.17 10.67
N PRO A 110 -10.09 -18.42 10.20
CA PRO A 110 -9.21 -19.51 10.58
C PRO A 110 -7.79 -19.23 10.08
N GLU A 111 -6.80 -19.63 10.87
CA GLU A 111 -5.42 -19.65 10.41
C GLU A 111 -5.25 -20.82 9.43
N GLY A 112 -4.47 -20.60 8.38
CA GLY A 112 -4.24 -21.57 7.33
C GLY A 112 -2.97 -21.22 6.57
N GLU A 113 -2.32 -22.25 6.05
CA GLU A 113 -1.10 -22.15 5.27
C GLU A 113 -1.40 -21.74 3.82
N ASP A 114 -2.36 -22.41 3.20
CA ASP A 114 -2.72 -22.24 1.80
C ASP A 114 -4.23 -22.51 1.58
N GLU A 115 -4.63 -22.65 0.32
CA GLU A 115 -6.04 -22.89 -0.02
C GLU A 115 -6.63 -24.20 0.53
N SER A 116 -5.80 -25.16 0.96
CA SER A 116 -6.24 -26.46 1.48
C SER A 116 -6.81 -26.38 2.90
N ASP A 117 -6.43 -25.35 3.66
CA ASP A 117 -6.95 -25.09 5.02
C ASP A 117 -8.27 -24.29 5.00
N ASN A 118 -8.78 -23.94 3.82
CA ASN A 118 -10.05 -23.24 3.70
C ASN A 118 -11.22 -24.09 4.20
N VAL A 119 -12.00 -23.54 5.12
CA VAL A 119 -13.17 -24.23 5.70
C VAL A 119 -14.42 -23.94 4.86
N GLU A 120 -15.07 -25.00 4.34
CA GLU A 120 -16.36 -24.88 3.67
C GLU A 120 -17.46 -24.55 4.68
N ILE A 121 -18.02 -23.34 4.61
CA ILE A 121 -19.07 -22.89 5.52
C ILE A 121 -20.44 -23.44 5.14
N ARG A 122 -20.72 -23.59 3.84
CA ARG A 122 -21.99 -24.13 3.34
C ARG A 122 -21.87 -24.65 1.91
N ARG A 123 -22.66 -25.68 1.61
CA ARG A 123 -22.93 -26.17 0.25
C ARG A 123 -24.39 -25.95 -0.10
N TRP A 124 -24.69 -25.64 -1.36
CA TRP A 124 -26.05 -25.54 -1.85
C TRP A 124 -26.22 -26.28 -3.18
N GLY A 125 -27.34 -26.99 -3.32
CA GLY A 125 -27.63 -27.85 -4.47
C GLY A 125 -26.92 -29.21 -4.40
N LYS A 126 -27.08 -30.00 -5.47
CA LYS A 126 -26.40 -31.30 -5.64
C LYS A 126 -25.52 -31.23 -6.90
N ILE A 127 -24.28 -31.70 -6.80
CA ILE A 127 -23.40 -31.84 -7.95
C ILE A 127 -24.00 -32.88 -8.90
N ARG A 128 -24.17 -32.52 -10.18
CA ARG A 128 -24.78 -33.40 -11.19
C ARG A 128 -23.90 -34.62 -11.45
N SER A 129 -24.49 -35.80 -11.41
CA SER A 129 -23.88 -37.04 -11.91
C SER A 129 -24.08 -37.15 -13.42
N PHE A 130 -23.04 -37.57 -14.14
CA PHE A 130 -23.08 -37.80 -15.58
C PHE A 130 -22.84 -39.29 -15.87
N GLU A 131 -23.61 -39.85 -16.80
CA GLU A 131 -23.40 -41.22 -17.32
C GLU A 131 -22.32 -41.27 -18.42
N PHE A 132 -21.68 -40.13 -18.68
CA PHE A 132 -20.60 -39.95 -19.64
C PHE A 132 -19.50 -39.09 -19.02
N THR A 133 -18.29 -39.15 -19.59
CA THR A 133 -17.19 -38.27 -19.16
C THR A 133 -17.51 -36.82 -19.52
N PRO A 134 -17.73 -35.92 -18.54
CA PRO A 134 -18.03 -34.52 -18.82
C PRO A 134 -16.81 -33.86 -19.48
N ARG A 135 -17.08 -33.03 -20.50
CA ARG A 135 -16.05 -32.23 -21.17
C ARG A 135 -15.89 -30.89 -20.47
N SER A 136 -14.70 -30.31 -20.56
CA SER A 136 -14.46 -28.96 -20.05
C SER A 136 -15.27 -27.92 -20.82
N HIS A 137 -15.50 -26.76 -20.21
CA HIS A 137 -16.19 -25.64 -20.87
C HIS A 137 -15.47 -25.17 -22.14
N ILE A 138 -14.14 -25.28 -22.18
CA ILE A 138 -13.32 -24.93 -23.35
C ILE A 138 -13.61 -25.88 -24.50
N GLU A 139 -13.51 -27.20 -24.27
CA GLU A 139 -13.77 -28.19 -25.31
C GLU A 139 -15.19 -28.09 -25.86
N LEU A 140 -16.17 -27.87 -24.98
CA LEU A 140 -17.55 -27.65 -25.40
C LEU A 140 -17.68 -26.39 -26.25
N GLY A 141 -17.11 -25.28 -25.78
CA GLY A 141 -17.16 -24.01 -26.49
C GLY A 141 -16.49 -24.03 -27.85
N GLU A 142 -15.33 -24.69 -27.98
CA GLU A 142 -14.64 -24.84 -29.27
C GLU A 142 -15.41 -25.74 -30.24
N ARG A 143 -15.96 -26.87 -29.76
CA ARG A 143 -16.76 -27.79 -30.59
C ARG A 143 -18.07 -27.18 -31.08
N LEU A 144 -18.70 -26.37 -30.24
CA LEU A 144 -19.89 -25.60 -30.62
C LEU A 144 -19.55 -24.37 -31.48
N GLY A 145 -18.26 -24.06 -31.65
CA GLY A 145 -17.83 -22.88 -32.39
C GLY A 145 -18.16 -21.56 -31.70
N ILE A 146 -18.48 -21.58 -30.40
CA ILE A 146 -18.88 -20.41 -29.62
C ILE A 146 -17.75 -19.81 -28.79
N ILE A 147 -16.65 -20.55 -28.57
CA ILE A 147 -15.39 -20.04 -27.99
C ILE A 147 -14.29 -20.13 -29.05
N ASP A 148 -13.47 -19.08 -29.17
CA ASP A 148 -12.32 -19.03 -30.07
C ASP A 148 -11.08 -18.49 -29.35
N ILE A 149 -10.30 -19.41 -28.77
CA ILE A 149 -9.05 -19.09 -28.08
C ILE A 149 -7.98 -18.68 -29.10
N LYS A 150 -7.87 -19.38 -30.24
CA LYS A 150 -6.84 -19.11 -31.25
C LYS A 150 -6.90 -17.67 -31.76
N ARG A 151 -8.11 -17.16 -32.06
CA ARG A 151 -8.28 -15.76 -32.48
C ARG A 151 -8.07 -14.79 -31.32
N GLY A 152 -8.54 -15.12 -30.11
CA GLY A 152 -8.31 -14.29 -28.93
C GLY A 152 -6.83 -14.08 -28.67
N VAL A 153 -6.04 -15.16 -28.72
CA VAL A 153 -4.59 -15.12 -28.59
C VAL A 153 -3.93 -14.35 -29.72
N LYS A 154 -4.40 -14.53 -30.97
CA LYS A 154 -3.85 -13.80 -32.12
C LYS A 154 -4.03 -12.28 -32.00
N VAL A 155 -5.14 -11.81 -31.45
CA VAL A 155 -5.48 -10.38 -31.40
C VAL A 155 -4.97 -9.72 -30.12
N ALA A 156 -5.13 -10.38 -28.97
CA ALA A 156 -4.89 -9.78 -27.65
C ALA A 156 -3.81 -10.51 -26.82
N GLY A 157 -3.23 -11.60 -27.33
CA GLY A 157 -2.22 -12.39 -26.63
C GLY A 157 -2.81 -13.45 -25.69
N THR A 158 -1.95 -14.15 -24.97
CA THR A 158 -2.32 -15.27 -24.08
C THR A 158 -3.38 -14.87 -23.05
N ARG A 159 -4.19 -15.84 -22.59
CA ARG A 159 -5.34 -15.65 -21.68
C ARG A 159 -6.51 -14.83 -22.25
N ASN A 160 -6.57 -14.65 -23.57
CA ASN A 160 -7.73 -14.04 -24.24
C ASN A 160 -8.43 -15.06 -25.15
N TYR A 161 -9.76 -14.94 -25.26
CA TYR A 161 -10.60 -15.73 -26.15
C TYR A 161 -11.76 -14.86 -26.64
N PHE A 162 -12.32 -15.20 -27.80
CA PHE A 162 -13.57 -14.60 -28.26
C PHE A 162 -14.75 -15.52 -27.96
N LEU A 163 -15.84 -14.92 -27.51
CA LEU A 163 -17.17 -15.53 -27.60
C LEU A 163 -17.78 -15.22 -28.97
N LYS A 164 -18.46 -16.20 -29.57
CA LYS A 164 -19.04 -16.11 -30.91
C LYS A 164 -20.47 -16.65 -30.89
N GLY A 165 -21.33 -16.05 -31.73
CA GLY A 165 -22.72 -16.49 -31.90
C GLY A 165 -23.45 -16.62 -30.56
N ASP A 166 -24.08 -17.76 -30.34
CA ASP A 166 -24.86 -18.04 -29.12
C ASP A 166 -24.04 -17.93 -27.83
N GLY A 167 -22.73 -18.21 -27.87
CA GLY A 167 -21.87 -18.03 -26.69
C GLY A 167 -21.73 -16.57 -26.26
N ALA A 168 -21.81 -15.63 -27.21
CA ALA A 168 -21.80 -14.20 -26.89
C ALA A 168 -23.16 -13.73 -26.35
N LEU A 169 -24.25 -14.38 -26.75
CA LEU A 169 -25.61 -14.06 -26.29
C LEU A 169 -25.94 -14.65 -24.91
N LEU A 170 -25.30 -15.76 -24.54
CA LEU A 170 -25.52 -16.44 -23.26
C LEU A 170 -24.84 -15.75 -22.06
N GLN A 171 -23.81 -14.92 -22.31
CA GLN A 171 -22.90 -14.36 -21.30
C GLN A 171 -23.53 -13.24 -20.45
#